data_AF-A0A9D9NJY3-F1
#
_entry.id   AF-A0A9D9NJY3-F1
#
_cell.length_a   1.000
_cell.length_b   1.000
_cell.length_c   1.000
_cell.angle_alpha   90.00
_cell.angle_beta   90.00
_cell.angle_gamma   90.00
#
_symmetry.space_group_name_H-M   'P 1'
#
loop_
_entity.id
_entity.type
_entity.pdbx_description
1 polymer ?
#
loop_
_entity_poly.entity_id
_entity_poly.type
_entity_poly.pdbx_seq_one_letter_code
_entity_poly.pdbx_strand_id
1 'polypeptide(L)'
;MLSRIEELMLVSRCALSDDRDAFGRLVEEYQSDIRRFFINLTGDIALSDDLSQDTFIKAYTGIRGFKGFSRFRTWLYRIAYNEFYDYTRRNKEQTAEQLPEQPETYTGGSDAKIDLAEALRHLNEQERTVVVLYYME
;
A
#
# COMPACT_ATOMS: atom_id res chain seq x y z
N MET A 1 7.41 13.97 8.44
CA MET A 1 8.42 12.93 8.73
C MET A 1 8.73 12.88 10.21
N LEU A 2 8.08 11.93 10.89
CA LEU A 2 8.31 11.63 12.30
C LEU A 2 9.73 11.10 12.53
N SER A 3 10.38 11.60 13.60
CA SER A 3 11.61 10.98 14.09
C SER A 3 11.34 9.55 14.59
N ARG A 4 12.40 8.75 14.73
CA ARG A 4 12.27 7.38 15.24
C ARG A 4 11.71 7.31 16.66
N ILE A 5 12.06 8.28 17.51
CA ILE A 5 11.57 8.33 18.88
C ILE A 5 10.08 8.67 18.88
N GLU A 6 9.65 9.68 18.13
CA GLU A 6 8.24 10.06 18.03
C GLU A 6 7.38 8.92 17.48
N GLU A 7 7.84 8.25 16.41
CA GLU A 7 7.17 7.08 15.82
C GLU A 7 6.98 5.97 16.86
N LEU A 8 8.04 5.59 17.59
CA LEU A 8 7.97 4.55 18.61
C LEU A 8 7.09 4.95 19.80
N MET A 9 7.05 6.23 20.18
CA MET A 9 6.16 6.71 21.24
C MET A 9 4.70 6.61 20.83
N LEU A 10 4.35 7.01 19.60
CA LEU A 10 2.99 6.88 19.08
C LEU A 10 2.56 5.41 19.03
N VAL A 11 3.41 4.54 18.49
CA VAL A 11 3.14 3.09 18.43
C VAL A 11 2.97 2.50 19.84
N SER A 12 3.80 2.92 20.81
CA SER A 12 3.70 2.44 22.20
C SER A 12 2.37 2.85 22.85
N ARG A 13 1.92 4.09 22.63
CA ARG A 13 0.60 4.58 23.10
C ARG A 13 -0.54 3.76 22.49
N CYS A 14 -0.48 3.48 21.19
CA CYS A 14 -1.48 2.63 20.53
C CYS A 14 -1.50 1.22 21.14
N ALA A 15 -0.33 0.58 21.28
CA ALA A 15 -0.23 -0.81 21.72
C ALA A 15 -0.67 -1.02 23.17
N LEU A 16 -0.31 -0.09 24.07
CA LEU A 16 -0.55 -0.21 25.52
C LEU A 16 -1.92 0.33 25.95
N SER A 17 -2.40 1.40 25.32
CA SER A 17 -3.57 2.15 25.79
C SER A 17 -4.73 2.20 24.80
N ASP A 18 -4.64 1.53 23.65
CA ASP A 18 -5.64 1.62 22.56
C ASP A 18 -5.88 3.09 22.12
N ASP A 19 -4.81 3.89 22.13
CA ASP A 19 -4.85 5.33 21.88
C ASP A 19 -5.09 5.61 20.38
N ARG A 20 -6.35 5.86 20.03
CA ARG A 20 -6.80 6.12 18.66
C ARG A 20 -6.23 7.41 18.08
N ASP A 21 -6.03 8.44 18.90
CA ASP A 21 -5.47 9.71 18.45
C ASP A 21 -3.99 9.55 18.08
N ALA A 22 -3.25 8.75 18.86
CA ALA A 22 -1.87 8.40 18.52
C ALA A 22 -1.79 7.62 17.19
N PHE A 23 -2.75 6.74 16.93
CA PHE A 23 -2.82 6.05 15.64
C PHE A 23 -3.21 6.99 14.50
N GLY A 24 -4.15 7.91 14.72
CA GLY A 24 -4.52 8.95 13.76
C GLY A 24 -3.31 9.74 13.28
N ARG A 25 -2.38 10.07 14.19
CA ARG A 25 -1.10 10.72 13.83
C ARG A 25 -0.19 9.87 12.95
N LEU A 26 -0.20 8.55 13.12
CA LEU A 26 0.51 7.63 12.22
C LEU A 26 -0.18 7.58 10.86
N VAL A 27 -1.52 7.52 10.81
CA VAL A 27 -2.29 7.54 9.56
C VAL A 27 -1.99 8.83 8.78
N GLU A 28 -2.05 9.99 9.42
CA GLU A 28 -1.75 11.29 8.79
C GLU A 28 -0.38 11.32 8.12
N GLU A 29 0.63 10.71 8.76
CA GLU A 29 2.01 10.67 8.25
C GLU A 29 2.16 9.72 7.05
N TYR A 30 1.50 8.55 7.04
CA TYR A 30 1.76 7.52 6.01
C TYR A 30 0.64 7.32 4.98
N GLN A 31 -0.54 7.91 5.15
CA GLN A 31 -1.69 7.66 4.27
C GLN A 31 -1.41 7.98 2.80
N SER A 32 -0.74 9.10 2.52
CA SER A 32 -0.42 9.53 1.15
C SER A 32 0.53 8.56 0.47
N ASP A 33 1.49 8.05 1.22
CA ASP A 33 2.52 7.11 0.75
C ASP A 33 1.91 5.74 0.43
N ILE A 34 1.08 5.21 1.33
CA ILE A 34 0.39 3.93 1.14
C ILE A 34 -0.63 4.01 0.01
N ARG A 35 -1.39 5.10 -0.08
CA ARG A 35 -2.31 5.32 -1.20
C ARG A 35 -1.57 5.35 -2.53
N ARG A 36 -0.45 6.08 -2.60
CA ARG A 36 0.37 6.15 -3.82
C ARG A 36 0.99 4.80 -4.18
N PHE A 37 1.38 4.01 -3.17
CA PHE A 37 1.84 2.64 -3.36
C PHE A 37 0.79 1.79 -4.09
N PHE A 38 -0.45 1.80 -3.63
CA PHE A 38 -1.53 1.07 -4.28
C PHE A 38 -1.89 1.61 -5.66
N ILE A 39 -1.89 2.94 -5.85
CA ILE A 39 -2.14 3.54 -7.18
C ILE A 39 -1.11 3.06 -8.19
N ASN A 40 0.16 3.01 -7.81
CA ASN A 40 1.23 2.53 -8.68
C ASN A 40 1.10 1.03 -9.01
N LEU A 41 0.52 0.23 -8.12
CA LEU A 41 0.34 -1.20 -8.33
C LEU A 41 -0.92 -1.52 -9.14
N THR A 42 -2.03 -0.86 -8.84
CA THR A 42 -3.36 -1.18 -9.37
C THR A 42 -3.75 -0.33 -10.58
N GLY A 43 -3.29 0.92 -10.64
CA GLY A 43 -3.78 1.91 -11.60
C GLY A 43 -5.23 2.37 -11.36
N ASP A 44 -5.90 1.88 -10.31
CA ASP A 44 -7.29 2.16 -9.97
C ASP A 44 -7.36 2.93 -8.66
N ILE A 45 -7.93 4.14 -8.72
CA ILE A 45 -8.01 5.05 -7.57
C ILE A 45 -8.94 4.51 -6.48
N ALA A 46 -10.12 4.00 -6.86
CA ALA A 46 -11.12 3.55 -5.89
C ALA A 46 -10.63 2.30 -5.16
N LEU A 47 -10.09 1.34 -5.92
CA LEU A 47 -9.47 0.15 -5.34
C LEU A 47 -8.28 0.50 -4.44
N SER A 48 -7.48 1.50 -4.83
CA SER A 48 -6.36 1.95 -4.01
C SER A 48 -6.80 2.56 -2.68
N ASP A 49 -7.91 3.29 -2.68
CA ASP A 49 -8.49 3.87 -1.46
C ASP A 49 -9.00 2.78 -0.50
N ASP A 50 -9.64 1.73 -1.04
CA ASP A 50 -10.11 0.59 -0.26
C ASP A 50 -8.94 -0.21 0.33
N LEU A 51 -7.94 -0.58 -0.47
CA LEU A 51 -6.76 -1.31 0.00
C LEU A 51 -5.95 -0.50 1.02
N SER A 52 -5.91 0.82 0.88
CA SER A 52 -5.27 1.71 1.86
C SER A 52 -6.00 1.66 3.20
N GLN A 53 -7.32 1.75 3.20
CA GLN A 53 -8.13 1.67 4.42
C GLN A 53 -7.92 0.32 5.12
N ASP A 54 -8.04 -0.79 4.38
CA ASP A 54 -7.83 -2.13 4.91
C ASP A 54 -6.43 -2.30 5.52
N THR A 55 -5.42 -1.74 4.88
CA THR A 55 -4.05 -1.71 5.40
C THR A 55 -3.96 -1.03 6.76
N PHE A 56 -4.55 0.15 6.93
CA PHE A 56 -4.52 0.86 8.21
C PHE A 56 -5.36 0.19 9.28
N ILE A 57 -6.50 -0.43 8.93
CA ILE A 57 -7.31 -1.22 9.87
C ILE A 57 -6.51 -2.43 10.38
N LYS A 58 -5.81 -3.15 9.48
CA LYS A 58 -4.94 -4.27 9.86
C LYS A 58 -3.70 -3.82 10.63
N ALA A 59 -3.13 -2.67 10.29
CA ALA A 59 -2.04 -2.09 11.06
C ALA A 59 -2.50 -1.72 12.48
N TYR A 60 -3.68 -1.14 12.66
CA TYR A 60 -4.23 -0.82 13.98
C TYR A 60 -4.44 -2.08 14.82
N THR A 61 -5.13 -3.07 14.27
CA THR A 61 -5.44 -4.32 15.00
C THR A 61 -4.18 -5.16 15.26
N GLY A 62 -3.18 -5.09 14.38
CA GLY A 62 -1.89 -5.78 14.50
C GLY A 62 -0.82 -5.02 15.27
N ILE A 63 -1.06 -3.77 15.72
CA ILE A 63 0.00 -2.88 16.22
C ILE A 63 0.75 -3.42 17.45
N ARG A 64 0.08 -4.23 18.29
CA ARG A 64 0.71 -4.92 19.44
C ARG A 64 1.78 -5.93 19.02
N GLY A 65 1.73 -6.40 17.78
CA GLY A 65 2.73 -7.29 17.19
C GLY A 65 4.00 -6.57 16.74
N PHE A 66 3.97 -5.24 16.58
CA PHE A 66 5.14 -4.47 16.15
C PHE A 66 6.21 -4.41 17.25
N LYS A 67 7.40 -4.94 16.96
CA LYS A 67 8.51 -5.05 17.93
C LYS A 67 9.56 -3.95 17.83
N GLY A 68 9.44 -3.01 16.88
CA GLY A 68 10.40 -1.93 16.70
C GLY A 68 11.76 -2.32 16.11
N PHE A 69 11.90 -3.57 15.59
CA PHE A 69 13.11 -4.03 14.91
C PHE A 69 13.33 -3.33 13.56
N SER A 70 12.25 -2.88 12.91
CA SER A 70 12.27 -2.04 11.72
C SER A 70 11.65 -0.67 12.02
N ARG A 71 11.69 0.24 11.04
CA ARG A 71 10.82 1.42 11.04
C ARG A 71 9.35 0.98 10.94
N PHE A 72 8.44 1.78 11.49
CA PHE A 72 7.01 1.53 11.34
C PHE A 72 6.61 1.53 9.86
N ARG A 73 7.19 2.44 9.06
CA ARG A 73 7.01 2.49 7.61
C ARG A 73 7.22 1.13 6.94
N THR A 74 8.39 0.50 7.13
CA THR A 74 8.69 -0.83 6.56
C THR A 74 7.67 -1.89 6.97
N TRP A 75 7.24 -1.88 8.24
CA TRP A 75 6.24 -2.82 8.72
C TRP A 75 4.87 -2.58 8.09
N LEU A 76 4.47 -1.32 7.94
CA LEU A 76 3.23 -0.91 7.28
C LEU A 76 3.21 -1.31 5.80
N TYR A 77 4.32 -1.12 5.07
CA TYR A 77 4.44 -1.55 3.67
C TYR A 77 4.34 -3.07 3.52
N ARG A 78 4.82 -3.85 4.51
CA ARG A 78 4.62 -5.30 4.50
C ARG A 78 3.14 -5.68 4.63
N ILE A 79 2.38 -4.96 5.46
CA ILE A 79 0.93 -5.15 5.55
C ILE A 79 0.27 -4.77 4.23
N ALA A 80 0.61 -3.60 3.68
CA ALA A 80 0.07 -3.12 2.40
C ALA A 80 0.30 -4.10 1.25
N TYR A 81 1.51 -4.65 1.16
CA TYR A 81 1.84 -5.67 0.17
C TYR A 81 1.01 -6.95 0.34
N ASN A 82 0.82 -7.41 1.58
CA ASN A 82 -0.02 -8.58 1.84
C ASN A 82 -1.47 -8.31 1.43
N GLU A 83 -2.01 -7.09 1.64
CA GLU A 83 -3.35 -6.72 1.16
C GLU A 83 -3.46 -6.79 -0.35
N PHE A 84 -2.49 -6.21 -1.06
CA PHE A 84 -2.44 -6.29 -2.51
C PHE A 84 -2.36 -7.74 -3.01
N TYR A 85 -1.50 -8.55 -2.39
CA TYR A 85 -1.32 -9.95 -2.74
C TYR A 85 -2.61 -10.76 -2.51
N ASP A 86 -3.27 -10.58 -1.37
CA ASP A 86 -4.53 -11.26 -1.05
C ASP A 86 -5.66 -10.81 -1.97
N TYR A 87 -5.72 -9.55 -2.35
CA TYR A 87 -6.65 -9.05 -3.37
C TYR A 87 -6.40 -9.74 -4.73
N THR A 88 -5.16 -9.72 -5.22
CA THR A 88 -4.81 -10.28 -6.53
C THR A 88 -5.04 -11.79 -6.57
N ARG A 89 -4.73 -12.51 -5.49
CA ARG A 89 -5.00 -13.95 -5.38
C ARG A 89 -6.50 -14.25 -5.48
N ARG A 90 -7.34 -13.55 -4.70
CA ARG A 90 -8.80 -13.71 -4.72
C ARG A 90 -9.39 -13.38 -6.09
N ASN A 91 -8.90 -12.32 -6.73
CA ASN A 91 -9.40 -11.90 -8.04
C ASN A 91 -9.01 -12.91 -9.15
N LYS A 92 -7.81 -13.50 -9.08
CA LYS A 92 -7.42 -14.61 -9.98
C LYS A 92 -8.28 -15.86 -9.76
N GLU A 93 -8.63 -16.19 -8.52
CA GLU A 93 -9.51 -17.32 -8.20
C GLU A 93 -10.94 -17.09 -8.72
N GLN A 94 -11.45 -15.86 -8.65
CA GLN A 94 -12.77 -15.48 -9.20
C GLN A 94 -12.78 -15.41 -10.73
N THR A 95 -11.69 -14.95 -11.34
CA THR A 95 -11.54 -14.86 -12.80
C THR A 95 -11.22 -16.23 -13.43
N ALA A 96 -10.76 -17.23 -12.67
CA ALA A 96 -10.56 -18.60 -13.18
C ALA A 96 -11.86 -19.29 -13.63
N GLU A 97 -13.04 -18.75 -13.29
CA GLU A 97 -14.35 -19.18 -13.80
C GLU A 97 -14.83 -18.41 -15.04
N GLN A 98 -14.13 -17.35 -15.45
CA GLN A 98 -14.42 -16.58 -16.67
C GLN A 98 -13.11 -16.13 -17.33
N LEU A 99 -12.72 -16.80 -18.41
CA LEU A 99 -11.62 -16.39 -19.29
C LEU A 99 -11.72 -14.88 -19.58
N PRO A 100 -10.71 -14.05 -19.25
CA PRO A 100 -10.77 -12.64 -19.59
C PRO A 100 -10.24 -12.42 -21.01
N GLU A 101 -11.06 -11.79 -21.84
CA GLU A 101 -10.62 -11.00 -22.99
C GLU A 101 -9.66 -9.90 -22.52
N GLN A 102 -8.58 -9.71 -23.27
CA GLN A 102 -7.61 -8.64 -23.03
C GLN A 102 -8.29 -7.29 -23.30
N PRO A 103 -8.26 -6.30 -22.37
CA PRO A 103 -8.84 -5.00 -22.67
C PRO A 103 -7.97 -4.26 -23.69
N GLU A 104 -8.67 -3.66 -24.66
CA GLU A 104 -8.13 -3.00 -25.84
C GLU A 104 -7.28 -1.75 -25.52
N THR A 105 -6.30 -1.54 -26.39
CA THR A 105 -5.43 -0.37 -26.50
C THR A 105 -6.23 0.92 -26.73
N TYR A 106 -5.96 1.97 -25.95
CA TYR A 106 -6.39 3.33 -26.28
C TYR A 106 -5.19 4.28 -26.39
N THR A 107 -5.24 5.14 -27.39
CA THR A 107 -4.17 6.03 -27.84
C THR A 107 -4.47 7.51 -27.51
N GLY A 108 -3.44 8.23 -27.05
CA GLY A 108 -3.32 9.70 -27.07
C GLY A 108 -3.66 10.41 -25.76
N GLY A 109 -2.89 11.37 -25.25
CA GLY A 109 -1.60 11.94 -25.67
C GLY A 109 -1.16 13.09 -24.75
N SER A 110 0.17 13.22 -24.57
CA SER A 110 0.98 14.43 -24.31
C SER A 110 0.65 15.34 -23.11
N ASP A 111 1.47 15.31 -22.04
CA ASP A 111 2.63 16.23 -21.83
C ASP A 111 3.30 15.99 -20.45
N ALA A 112 4.62 16.07 -20.38
CA ALA A 112 5.49 16.27 -19.21
C ALA A 112 5.20 15.54 -17.86
N LYS A 113 5.50 14.25 -17.81
CA LYS A 113 6.17 13.46 -16.76
C LYS A 113 6.09 12.02 -17.27
N ILE A 114 7.13 11.21 -17.10
CA ILE A 114 6.96 9.76 -17.31
C ILE A 114 5.82 9.38 -16.36
N ASP A 115 4.66 9.00 -16.90
CA ASP A 115 3.57 8.48 -16.09
C ASP A 115 4.10 7.16 -15.53
N LEU A 116 4.62 7.24 -14.30
CA LEU A 116 5.22 6.09 -13.64
C LEU A 116 4.19 4.97 -13.54
N ALA A 117 2.89 5.28 -13.39
CA ALA A 117 1.86 4.26 -13.38
C ALA A 117 1.71 3.60 -14.75
N GLU A 118 1.84 4.34 -15.86
CA GLU A 118 1.86 3.79 -17.21
C GLU A 118 3.12 2.93 -17.46
N ALA A 119 4.30 3.43 -17.09
CA ALA A 119 5.55 2.70 -17.25
C ALA A 119 5.58 1.40 -16.41
N LEU A 120 5.04 1.44 -15.20
CA LEU A 120 4.92 0.28 -14.32
C LEU A 120 3.93 -0.78 -14.85
N ARG A 121 2.95 -0.40 -15.69
CA ARG A 121 2.02 -1.37 -16.31
C ARG A 121 2.72 -2.32 -17.28
N HIS A 122 3.84 -1.90 -17.89
CA HIS A 122 4.64 -2.76 -18.75
C HIS A 122 5.42 -3.84 -18.00
N LEU A 123 5.52 -3.74 -16.67
CA LEU A 123 6.12 -4.75 -15.82
C LEU A 123 5.09 -5.78 -15.38
N ASN A 124 5.53 -7.02 -15.21
CA ASN A 124 4.71 -8.04 -14.56
C ASN A 124 4.54 -7.70 -13.06
N GLU A 125 3.60 -8.37 -12.39
CA GLU A 125 3.23 -8.09 -10.99
C GLU A 125 4.43 -8.14 -10.02
N GLN A 126 5.34 -9.09 -10.21
CA GLN A 126 6.51 -9.29 -9.36
C GLN A 126 7.55 -8.18 -9.58
N GLU A 127 7.86 -7.87 -10.84
CA GLU A 127 8.78 -6.79 -11.22
C GLU A 127 8.27 -5.43 -10.74
N ARG A 128 6.97 -5.17 -10.93
CA ARG A 128 6.32 -3.93 -10.48
C ARG A 128 6.43 -3.77 -8.96
N THR A 129 6.16 -4.84 -8.22
CA THR A 129 6.28 -4.85 -6.75
C THR A 129 7.68 -4.48 -6.30
N VAL A 130 8.71 -5.13 -6.87
CA VAL A 130 10.11 -4.88 -6.49
C VAL A 130 10.51 -3.44 -6.77
N VAL A 131 10.15 -2.91 -7.95
CA VAL A 131 10.45 -1.52 -8.31
C VAL A 131 9.74 -0.56 -7.36
N VAL A 132 8.44 -0.73 -7.13
CA VAL A 132 7.67 0.17 -6.28
C VAL A 132 8.19 0.15 -4.85
N LEU A 133 8.48 -1.02 -4.27
CA LEU A 133 9.05 -1.12 -2.92
C LEU A 133 10.43 -0.48 -2.85
N TYR A 134 11.32 -0.72 -3.83
CA TYR A 134 12.66 -0.14 -3.84
C TYR A 134 12.65 1.40 -3.85
N TYR A 135 11.72 2.02 -4.60
CA TYR A 135 11.64 3.48 -4.68
C TYR A 135 10.79 4.12 -3.58
N MET A 136 10.05 3.32 -2.80
CA MET A 136 9.19 3.81 -1.72
C MET A 136 9.71 3.50 -0.32
N GLU A 137 10.64 2.57 -0.15
CA GLU A 137 11.34 2.34 1.13
C GLU A 137 12.35 3.45 1.43
#